data_AF-A0A6G0SXG2-F1
#
_entry.id   AF-A0A6G0SXG2-F1
#
_cell.length_a   1.000
_cell.length_b   1.000
_cell.length_c   1.000
_cell.angle_alpha   90.00
_cell.angle_beta   90.00
_cell.angle_gamma   90.00
#
_symmetry.space_group_name_H-M   'P 1'
#
loop_
_entity.id
_entity.type
_entity.pdbx_description
1 polymer ?
#
loop_
_entity_poly.entity_id
_entity_poly.type
_entity_poly.pdbx_seq_one_letter_code
_entity_poly.pdbx_strand_id
1 'polypeptide(L)'
;MINEDLIQDAAFFDPRTFSKLKIPKFMFPEGSLSKIASMAKVDVLDIQRQLIEFAQNYEAIANIDTSILYQDYNDEFSEKENENHIDIEDDLKCVLSEKHCSKSCISCTFLYVYTLVTHTPNFNDLYTVYKVILSLAFTQVSCERSFSILKTIKTRLRSTLSNNKLEAFMFMNLERGMIVPHDIFIDRLGDTSTEMKRMLIG
;
A
#
# COMPACT_ATOMS: atom_id res chain seq x y z
N MET A 1 18.54 4.08 8.58
CA MET A 1 19.43 3.23 7.77
C MET A 1 18.68 2.95 6.49
N ILE A 2 19.00 3.68 5.42
CA ILE A 2 18.29 3.58 4.15
C ILE A 2 18.81 2.31 3.46
N ASN A 3 17.92 1.40 3.08
CA ASN A 3 18.31 0.17 2.39
C ASN A 3 18.53 0.50 0.90
N GLU A 4 19.71 1.05 0.58
CA GLU A 4 20.06 1.54 -0.76
C GLU A 4 19.84 0.48 -1.84
N ASP A 5 20.17 -0.78 -1.57
CA ASP A 5 19.96 -1.89 -2.50
C ASP A 5 18.48 -2.08 -2.86
N LEU A 6 17.57 -2.01 -1.87
CA LEU A 6 16.12 -2.14 -2.12
C LEU A 6 15.56 -0.96 -2.91
N ILE A 7 16.11 0.24 -2.70
CA ILE A 7 15.69 1.43 -3.45
C ILE A 7 16.15 1.32 -4.90
N GLN A 8 17.37 0.84 -5.13
CA GLN A 8 17.87 0.57 -6.47
C GLN A 8 17.05 -0.51 -7.18
N ASP A 9 16.72 -1.60 -6.48
CA ASP A 9 15.84 -2.65 -6.99
C ASP A 9 14.45 -2.09 -7.34
N ALA A 10 13.84 -1.32 -6.44
CA ALA A 10 12.52 -0.72 -6.64
C ALA A 10 12.51 0.30 -7.80
N ALA A 11 13.62 1.00 -8.06
CA ALA A 11 13.72 1.97 -9.14
C ALA A 11 13.56 1.34 -10.54
N PHE A 12 13.83 0.04 -10.69
CA PHE A 12 13.57 -0.68 -11.96
C PHE A 12 12.09 -0.86 -12.26
N PHE A 13 11.22 -0.84 -11.24
CA PHE A 13 9.77 -0.99 -11.38
C PHE A 13 9.04 0.34 -11.64
N ASP A 14 9.78 1.46 -11.63
CA ASP A 14 9.28 2.77 -12.00
C ASP A 14 9.17 2.89 -13.53
N PRO A 15 8.00 3.27 -14.08
CA PRO A 15 7.82 3.48 -15.52
C PRO A 15 8.83 4.43 -16.16
N ARG A 16 9.34 5.40 -15.40
CA ARG A 16 10.36 6.35 -15.87
C ARG A 16 11.67 5.66 -16.23
N THR A 17 11.91 4.48 -15.66
CA THR A 17 13.09 3.65 -15.92
C THR A 17 12.88 2.69 -17.10
N PHE A 18 11.65 2.45 -17.54
CA PHE A 18 11.34 1.46 -18.58
C PHE A 18 12.00 1.77 -19.93
N SER A 19 12.26 3.05 -20.25
CA SER A 19 13.03 3.42 -21.44
C SER A 19 14.41 2.76 -21.49
N LYS A 20 15.04 2.51 -20.33
CA LYS A 20 16.34 1.81 -20.23
C LYS A 20 16.20 0.29 -20.40
N LEU A 21 15.05 -0.27 -20.02
CA LEU A 21 14.75 -1.70 -20.14
C LEU A 21 14.35 -2.10 -21.57
N LYS A 22 13.90 -1.15 -22.39
CA LYS A 22 13.56 -1.35 -23.81
C LYS A 22 14.76 -1.59 -24.71
N ILE A 23 15.99 -1.41 -24.22
CA ILE A 23 17.20 -1.57 -25.02
C ILE A 23 17.32 -3.07 -25.39
N PRO A 24 17.49 -3.42 -26.68
CA PRO A 24 17.60 -4.81 -27.09
C PRO A 24 18.82 -5.47 -26.42
N LYS A 25 18.62 -6.66 -25.83
CA LYS A 25 19.60 -7.40 -25.03
C LYS A 25 20.02 -6.72 -23.71
N PHE A 26 19.16 -5.90 -23.12
CA PHE A 26 19.39 -5.42 -21.76
C PHE A 26 19.61 -6.61 -20.81
N MET A 27 20.69 -6.56 -20.05
CA MET A 27 20.96 -7.47 -18.93
C MET A 27 21.02 -6.65 -17.66
N PHE A 28 20.36 -7.15 -16.62
CA PHE A 28 20.48 -6.57 -15.29
C PHE A 28 21.93 -6.72 -14.78
N PRO A 29 22.45 -5.73 -14.04
CA PRO A 29 23.71 -5.88 -13.32
C PRO A 29 23.70 -7.10 -12.40
N GLU A 30 24.88 -7.67 -12.15
CA GLU A 30 25.02 -8.85 -11.30
C GLU A 30 24.48 -8.56 -9.89
N GLY A 31 23.59 -9.43 -9.41
CA GLY A 31 22.93 -9.29 -8.10
C GLY A 31 21.71 -8.35 -8.06
N SER A 32 21.34 -7.69 -9.17
CA SER A 32 20.12 -6.87 -9.21
C SER A 32 18.85 -7.69 -9.00
N LEU A 33 17.89 -7.11 -8.27
CA LEU A 33 16.61 -7.72 -7.88
C LEU A 33 16.71 -8.89 -6.90
N SER A 34 17.91 -9.30 -6.48
CA SER A 34 18.10 -10.43 -5.58
C SER A 34 17.44 -10.20 -4.22
N LYS A 35 17.52 -8.97 -3.70
CA LYS A 35 17.00 -8.61 -2.39
C LYS A 35 15.47 -8.59 -2.40
N ILE A 36 14.89 -7.95 -3.40
CA ILE A 36 13.43 -7.89 -3.53
C ILE A 36 12.80 -9.25 -3.86
N ALA A 37 13.49 -10.06 -4.68
CA ALA A 37 13.08 -11.44 -4.98
C ALA A 37 13.07 -12.32 -3.73
N SER A 38 14.09 -12.19 -2.87
CA SER A 38 14.15 -12.92 -1.60
C SER A 38 13.00 -12.55 -0.65
N MET A 39 12.59 -11.28 -0.62
CA MET A 39 11.47 -10.80 0.20
C MET A 39 10.12 -11.29 -0.35
N ALA A 40 9.97 -11.29 -1.67
CA ALA A 40 8.77 -11.77 -2.36
C ALA A 40 8.70 -13.30 -2.51
N LYS A 41 9.78 -14.03 -2.16
CA LYS A 41 9.92 -15.50 -2.30
C LYS A 41 9.70 -15.99 -3.72
N VAL A 42 10.27 -15.29 -4.69
CA VAL A 42 10.15 -15.56 -6.12
C VAL A 42 11.54 -15.69 -6.77
N ASP A 43 11.61 -16.31 -7.93
CA ASP A 43 12.86 -16.50 -8.66
C ASP A 43 13.32 -15.20 -9.35
N VAL A 44 14.61 -14.89 -9.22
CA VAL A 44 15.20 -13.64 -9.76
C VAL A 44 15.12 -13.62 -11.29
N LEU A 45 15.36 -14.74 -11.96
CA LEU A 45 15.36 -14.82 -13.42
C LEU A 45 13.94 -14.67 -13.97
N ASP A 46 12.96 -15.24 -13.28
CA ASP A 46 11.55 -15.13 -13.67
C ASP A 46 11.04 -13.67 -13.55
N ILE A 47 11.40 -12.97 -12.47
CA ILE A 47 11.07 -11.54 -12.32
C ILE A 47 11.75 -10.71 -13.41
N GLN A 48 13.06 -10.93 -13.65
CA GLN A 48 13.80 -10.18 -14.66
C GLN A 48 13.19 -10.35 -16.05
N ARG A 49 12.80 -11.58 -16.41
CA ARG A 49 12.10 -11.87 -17.66
C ARG A 49 10.75 -11.14 -17.73
N GLN A 50 9.90 -11.32 -16.73
CA GLN A 50 8.56 -10.70 -16.68
C GLN A 50 8.63 -9.17 -16.73
N LEU A 51 9.60 -8.57 -16.03
CA LEU A 51 9.79 -7.13 -15.99
C LEU A 51 10.25 -6.57 -17.34
N ILE A 52 11.16 -7.26 -18.05
CA ILE A 52 11.59 -6.85 -19.40
C ILE A 52 10.41 -6.94 -20.38
N GLU A 53 9.70 -8.07 -20.39
CA GLU A 53 8.53 -8.28 -21.26
C GLU A 53 7.43 -7.23 -21.00
N PHE A 54 7.18 -6.93 -19.72
CA PHE A 54 6.23 -5.90 -19.33
C PHE A 54 6.68 -4.50 -19.75
N ALA A 55 7.93 -4.12 -19.48
CA ALA A 55 8.47 -2.80 -19.82
C ALA A 55 8.48 -2.54 -21.34
N GLN A 56 8.72 -3.58 -22.15
CA GLN A 56 8.64 -3.50 -23.61
C GLN A 56 7.22 -3.21 -24.10
N ASN A 57 6.23 -3.86 -23.49
CA ASN A 57 4.82 -3.74 -23.87
C ASN A 57 4.06 -2.64 -23.11
N TYR A 58 4.73 -1.93 -22.19
CA TYR A 58 4.08 -0.99 -21.26
C TYR A 58 3.27 0.10 -21.95
N GLU A 59 3.75 0.65 -23.08
CA GLU A 59 3.02 1.70 -23.80
C GLU A 59 1.70 1.20 -24.39
N ALA A 60 1.65 -0.05 -24.85
CA ALA A 60 0.43 -0.66 -25.34
C ALA A 60 -0.55 -0.94 -24.19
N ILE A 61 -0.03 -1.39 -23.04
CA ILE A 61 -0.82 -1.70 -21.84
C ILE A 61 -1.34 -0.41 -21.19
N ALA A 62 -0.52 0.64 -21.09
CA ALA A 62 -0.88 1.92 -20.48
C ALA A 62 -1.85 2.76 -21.33
N ASN A 63 -2.21 2.28 -22.52
CA ASN A 63 -3.27 2.84 -23.35
C ASN A 63 -4.62 2.14 -23.15
N ILE A 64 -4.66 1.05 -22.37
CA ILE A 64 -5.90 0.41 -21.96
C ILE A 64 -6.61 1.35 -20.98
N ASP A 65 -7.90 1.58 -21.21
CA ASP A 65 -8.74 2.37 -20.35
C ASP A 65 -9.05 1.59 -19.06
N THR A 66 -8.38 1.96 -17.97
CA THR A 66 -8.48 1.32 -16.65
C THR A 66 -9.70 1.79 -15.85
N SER A 67 -10.52 2.67 -16.40
CA SER A 67 -11.78 3.12 -15.78
C SER A 67 -12.75 1.98 -15.46
N ILE A 68 -12.61 0.83 -16.13
CA ILE A 68 -13.42 -0.38 -15.91
C ILE A 68 -13.08 -1.09 -14.58
N LEU A 69 -11.89 -0.86 -14.00
CA LEU A 69 -11.42 -1.58 -12.81
C LEU A 69 -11.88 -0.97 -11.48
N TYR A 70 -12.38 0.27 -11.51
CA TYR A 70 -12.84 0.99 -10.31
C TYR A 70 -14.24 0.56 -9.85
N GLN A 71 -15.00 -0.16 -10.68
CA GLN A 71 -16.31 -0.64 -10.28
C GLN A 71 -16.21 -1.83 -9.29
N ASP A 72 -15.21 -2.70 -9.43
CA ASP A 72 -15.08 -3.89 -8.58
C ASP A 72 -14.36 -3.61 -7.23
N TYR A 73 -13.58 -2.53 -7.11
CA TYR A 73 -12.85 -2.20 -5.88
C TYR A 73 -13.67 -1.37 -4.88
N ASN A 74 -14.75 -0.74 -5.34
CA ASN A 74 -15.59 0.10 -4.48
C ASN A 74 -16.60 -0.71 -3.65
N ASP A 75 -17.04 -1.89 -4.11
CA ASP A 75 -18.11 -2.63 -3.42
C ASP A 75 -17.72 -3.22 -2.05
N GLU A 76 -16.44 -3.37 -1.72
CA GLU A 76 -16.01 -3.84 -0.39
C GLU A 76 -15.53 -2.74 0.58
N PHE A 77 -15.37 -1.48 0.13
CA PHE A 77 -14.81 -0.42 0.98
C PHE A 77 -15.59 0.90 1.02
N SER A 78 -16.58 1.14 0.13
CA SER A 78 -17.23 2.46 0.01
C SER A 78 -18.57 2.62 0.71
N GLU A 79 -19.05 1.67 1.51
CA GLU A 79 -20.25 1.92 2.34
C GLU A 79 -19.88 2.35 3.76
N LYS A 80 -19.47 3.64 3.89
CA LYS A 80 -19.79 4.59 4.97
C LYS A 80 -18.76 5.72 5.03
N GLU A 81 -18.82 6.64 4.07
CA GLU A 81 -18.25 7.97 4.25
C GLU A 81 -19.07 8.74 5.29
N ASN A 82 -18.60 8.78 6.53
CA ASN A 82 -18.97 9.85 7.46
C ASN A 82 -17.92 10.95 7.32
N GLU A 83 -18.39 12.16 6.99
CA GLU A 83 -17.66 13.43 6.79
C GLU A 83 -16.67 13.78 7.92
N ASN A 84 -15.53 13.10 7.96
CA ASN A 84 -14.39 13.50 8.76
C ASN A 84 -13.18 13.37 7.86
N HIS A 85 -12.74 14.50 7.30
CA HIS A 85 -11.48 14.68 6.57
C HIS A 85 -10.45 13.60 6.90
N ILE A 86 -10.41 12.56 6.08
CA ILE A 86 -9.31 11.61 6.07
C ILE A 86 -8.26 12.31 5.22
N ASP A 87 -7.18 12.78 5.85
CA ASP A 87 -5.94 13.05 5.13
C ASP A 87 -5.43 11.69 4.64
N ILE A 88 -6.02 11.20 3.54
CA ILE A 88 -5.54 10.04 2.82
C ILE A 88 -4.11 10.38 2.41
N GLU A 89 -3.16 9.52 2.79
CA GLU A 89 -1.75 9.68 2.45
C GLU A 89 -1.61 10.05 0.96
N ASP A 90 -0.89 11.13 0.67
CA ASP A 90 -0.68 11.61 -0.72
C ASP A 90 -0.11 10.49 -1.63
N ASP A 91 0.53 9.47 -1.04
CA ASP A 91 1.08 8.29 -1.73
C ASP A 91 -0.01 7.28 -2.19
N LEU A 92 -1.15 7.18 -1.50
CA LEU A 92 -2.31 6.36 -1.91
C LEU A 92 -3.34 7.13 -2.73
N LYS A 93 -3.26 8.47 -2.74
CA LYS A 93 -4.16 9.34 -3.49
C LYS A 93 -4.27 8.98 -4.96
N CYS A 94 -3.20 8.43 -5.54
CA CYS A 94 -3.21 8.05 -6.94
C CYS A 94 -4.01 6.76 -7.25
N VAL A 95 -4.21 5.89 -6.27
CA VAL A 95 -5.02 4.66 -6.40
C VAL A 95 -6.50 4.95 -6.21
N LEU A 96 -6.84 6.02 -5.50
CA LEU A 96 -8.20 6.36 -5.09
C LEU A 96 -8.80 7.58 -5.82
N SER A 97 -7.98 8.38 -6.51
CA SER A 97 -8.49 9.53 -7.25
C SER A 97 -8.91 9.12 -8.67
N GLU A 98 -10.14 9.48 -9.06
CA GLU A 98 -10.68 9.40 -10.43
C GLU A 98 -9.80 10.09 -11.50
N LYS A 99 -8.77 10.83 -11.08
CA LYS A 99 -7.74 11.43 -11.93
C LYS A 99 -6.42 10.68 -11.75
N HIS A 100 -6.19 9.69 -12.60
CA HIS A 100 -4.88 9.03 -12.73
C HIS A 100 -3.77 10.10 -12.72
N CYS A 101 -2.85 10.04 -11.74
CA CYS A 101 -1.56 10.72 -11.89
C CYS A 101 -0.98 10.21 -13.21
N SER A 102 -0.38 11.12 -13.98
CA SER A 102 0.32 10.84 -15.24
C SER A 102 0.94 9.44 -15.23
N LYS A 103 0.76 8.66 -16.32
CA LYS A 103 1.10 7.24 -16.57
C LYS A 103 2.52 6.75 -16.15
N SER A 104 3.26 7.55 -15.41
CA SER A 104 4.62 7.39 -14.93
C SER A 104 4.73 7.07 -13.43
N CYS A 105 3.65 6.66 -12.76
CA CYS A 105 3.64 6.42 -11.31
C CYS A 105 3.64 4.91 -10.98
N ILE A 106 4.39 4.47 -9.95
CA ILE A 106 4.51 3.05 -9.56
C ILE A 106 3.14 2.45 -9.18
N SER A 107 2.31 3.19 -8.45
CA SER A 107 0.96 2.74 -8.07
C SER A 107 0.03 2.55 -9.28
N CYS A 108 0.18 3.38 -10.31
CA CYS A 108 -0.53 3.27 -11.58
C CYS A 108 -0.09 2.01 -12.34
N THR A 109 1.22 1.74 -12.32
CA THR A 109 1.81 0.54 -12.93
C THR A 109 1.30 -0.74 -12.31
N PHE A 110 1.16 -0.74 -10.99
CA PHE A 110 0.58 -1.87 -10.27
C PHE A 110 -0.84 -2.20 -10.74
N LEU A 111 -1.67 -1.18 -11.00
CA LEU A 111 -3.04 -1.40 -11.50
C LEU A 111 -3.02 -2.13 -12.85
N TYR A 112 -2.15 -1.73 -13.77
CA TYR A 112 -1.99 -2.44 -15.05
C TYR A 112 -1.50 -3.88 -14.86
N VAL A 113 -0.55 -4.12 -13.94
CA VAL A 113 -0.06 -5.48 -13.64
C VAL A 113 -1.17 -6.34 -13.03
N TYR A 114 -2.00 -5.77 -12.15
CA TYR A 114 -3.14 -6.45 -11.56
C TYR A 114 -4.13 -6.92 -12.64
N THR A 115 -4.50 -6.03 -13.57
CA THR A 115 -5.37 -6.38 -14.71
C THR A 115 -4.77 -7.45 -15.62
N LEU A 116 -3.45 -7.42 -15.83
CA LEU A 116 -2.80 -8.45 -16.65
C LEU A 116 -2.85 -9.82 -15.97
N VAL A 117 -2.66 -9.88 -14.66
CA VAL A 117 -2.71 -11.13 -13.89
C VAL A 117 -4.11 -11.73 -13.86
N THR A 118 -5.17 -10.92 -13.78
CA THR A 118 -6.55 -11.43 -13.83
C THR A 118 -6.88 -12.11 -15.17
N HIS A 119 -6.25 -11.67 -16.27
CA HIS A 119 -6.46 -12.24 -17.60
C HIS A 119 -5.41 -13.28 -18.01
N THR A 120 -4.20 -13.27 -17.44
CA THR A 120 -3.10 -14.16 -17.84
C THR A 120 -2.14 -14.43 -16.66
N PRO A 121 -1.86 -15.69 -16.30
CA PRO A 121 -1.04 -16.04 -15.14
C PRO A 121 0.47 -15.76 -15.31
N ASN A 122 0.90 -15.28 -16.48
CA ASN A 122 2.32 -15.11 -16.83
C ASN A 122 3.04 -14.01 -16.02
N PHE A 123 2.31 -13.16 -15.29
CA PHE A 123 2.85 -12.01 -14.53
C PHE A 123 2.68 -12.14 -13.00
N ASN A 124 2.46 -13.35 -12.48
CA ASN A 124 2.19 -13.58 -11.05
C ASN A 124 3.36 -13.17 -10.13
N ASP A 125 4.60 -13.41 -10.55
CA ASP A 125 5.78 -13.06 -9.76
C ASP A 125 5.98 -11.54 -9.76
N LEU A 126 5.80 -10.91 -10.92
CA LEU A 126 5.82 -9.46 -11.06
C LEU A 126 4.77 -8.80 -10.16
N TYR A 127 3.54 -9.32 -10.14
CA TYR A 127 2.48 -8.85 -9.25
C TYR A 127 2.83 -8.99 -7.77
N THR A 128 3.44 -10.11 -7.38
CA THR A 128 3.88 -10.35 -6.00
C THR A 128 4.96 -9.37 -5.59
N VAL A 129 5.92 -9.07 -6.48
CA VAL A 129 6.97 -8.08 -6.22
C VAL A 129 6.38 -6.66 -6.11
N TYR A 130 5.45 -6.27 -6.98
CA TYR A 130 4.78 -4.96 -6.84
C TYR A 130 4.04 -4.82 -5.52
N LYS A 131 3.37 -5.88 -5.02
CA LYS A 131 2.76 -5.86 -3.68
C LYS A 131 3.80 -5.62 -2.58
N VAL A 132 4.96 -6.28 -2.65
CA VAL A 132 6.06 -6.05 -1.70
C VAL A 132 6.56 -4.61 -1.79
N ILE A 133 6.81 -4.09 -2.99
CA ILE A 133 7.23 -2.70 -3.22
C ILE A 133 6.24 -1.73 -2.59
N LEU A 134 4.94 -1.86 -2.89
CA LEU A 134 3.92 -0.95 -2.35
C LEU A 134 3.72 -1.10 -0.83
N SER A 135 4.10 -2.24 -0.25
CA SER A 135 4.08 -2.46 1.20
C SER A 135 5.34 -1.92 1.91
N LEU A 136 6.40 -1.61 1.17
CA LEU A 136 7.64 -1.07 1.71
C LEU A 136 7.52 0.45 1.90
N ALA A 137 7.70 0.92 3.13
CA ALA A 137 7.89 2.33 3.41
C ALA A 137 9.29 2.77 2.96
N PHE A 138 9.45 3.07 1.66
CA PHE A 138 10.75 3.51 1.10
C PHE A 138 11.20 4.87 1.63
N THR A 139 10.27 5.72 2.04
CA THR A 139 10.59 7.04 2.61
C THR A 139 10.31 7.04 4.12
N GLN A 140 11.30 7.46 4.91
CA GLN A 140 11.13 7.67 6.36
C GLN A 140 10.11 8.79 6.66
N VAL A 141 9.74 9.59 5.65
CA VAL A 141 8.91 10.78 5.80
C VAL A 141 7.52 10.46 6.30
N SER A 142 6.88 9.37 5.85
CA SER A 142 5.54 8.98 6.33
C SER A 142 5.59 8.58 7.81
N CYS A 143 6.59 7.79 8.20
CA CYS A 143 6.82 7.45 9.60
C CYS A 143 7.15 8.69 10.45
N GLU A 144 8.03 9.59 9.98
CA GLU A 144 8.41 10.82 10.66
C GLU A 144 7.22 11.78 10.83
N ARG A 145 6.35 11.88 9.82
CA ARG A 145 5.12 12.66 9.88
C ARG A 145 4.14 12.07 10.89
N SER A 146 3.95 10.75 10.89
CA SER A 146 3.16 10.04 11.91
C SER A 146 3.71 10.26 13.32
N PHE A 147 5.03 10.16 13.50
CA PHE A 147 5.68 10.47 14.79
C PHE A 147 5.57 11.95 15.17
N SER A 148 5.58 12.88 14.21
CA SER A 148 5.39 14.31 14.43
C SER A 148 3.96 14.63 14.90
N ILE A 149 2.95 13.99 14.30
CA ILE A 149 1.55 14.08 14.74
C ILE A 149 1.41 13.51 16.14
N LEU A 150 1.96 12.32 16.40
CA LEU A 150 1.98 11.69 17.73
C LEU A 150 2.65 12.59 18.78
N LYS A 151 3.78 13.21 18.41
CA LYS A 151 4.48 14.17 19.27
C LYS A 151 3.60 15.38 19.57
N THR A 152 2.86 15.88 18.59
CA THR A 152 1.91 16.99 18.75
C THR A 152 0.74 16.60 19.67
N ILE A 153 0.16 15.41 19.49
CA ILE A 153 -0.90 14.86 20.35
C ILE A 153 -0.40 14.75 21.80
N LYS A 154 0.77 14.14 22.01
CA LYS A 154 1.39 13.98 23.34
C LYS A 154 1.70 15.33 24.01
N THR A 155 2.13 16.32 23.21
CA THR A 155 2.45 17.68 23.69
C THR A 155 1.18 18.46 24.04
N ARG A 156 0.13 18.38 23.21
CA ARG A 156 -1.16 19.06 23.43
C ARG A 156 -1.98 18.45 24.57
N LEU A 157 -1.96 17.13 24.72
CA LEU A 157 -2.62 16.42 25.83
C LEU A 157 -1.79 16.41 27.13
N ARG A 158 -0.70 17.21 27.17
CA ARG A 158 0.14 17.52 28.34
C ARG A 158 0.37 16.31 29.24
N SER A 159 1.10 15.31 28.75
CA SER A 159 1.63 14.18 29.55
C SER A 159 0.62 13.36 30.40
N THR A 160 -0.68 13.58 30.23
CA THR A 160 -1.75 12.84 30.93
C THR A 160 -2.01 11.46 30.30
N LEU A 161 -1.45 11.24 29.12
CA LEU A 161 -1.58 10.00 28.36
C LEU A 161 -0.30 9.18 28.50
N SER A 162 -0.39 8.05 29.19
CA SER A 162 0.69 7.05 29.25
C SER A 162 1.01 6.53 27.86
N ASN A 163 2.28 6.15 27.61
CA ASN A 163 2.71 5.60 26.31
C ASN A 163 1.80 4.45 25.83
N ASN A 164 1.39 3.55 26.72
CA ASN A 164 0.50 2.43 26.39
C ASN A 164 -0.88 2.87 25.86
N LYS A 165 -1.42 3.98 26.37
CA LYS A 165 -2.71 4.51 25.90
C LYS A 165 -2.55 5.19 24.55
N LEU A 166 -1.44 5.89 24.34
CA LEU A 166 -1.13 6.52 23.06
C LEU A 166 -0.94 5.46 21.95
N GLU A 167 -0.25 4.37 22.26
CA GLU A 167 -0.09 3.21 21.39
C GLU A 167 -1.45 2.57 21.05
N ALA A 168 -2.30 2.35 22.05
CA ALA A 168 -3.66 1.85 21.81
C ALA A 168 -4.49 2.78 20.91
N PHE A 169 -4.40 4.10 21.11
CA PHE A 169 -5.05 5.08 20.22
C PHE A 169 -4.49 5.05 18.80
N MET A 170 -3.20 4.79 18.64
CA MET A 170 -2.58 4.65 17.32
C MET A 170 -3.11 3.41 16.59
N PHE A 171 -3.18 2.26 17.27
CA PHE A 171 -3.79 1.05 16.71
C PHE A 171 -5.26 1.27 16.34
N MET A 172 -6.06 1.89 17.21
CA MET A 172 -7.46 2.20 16.89
C MET A 172 -7.61 3.15 15.70
N ASN A 173 -6.67 4.07 15.47
CA ASN A 173 -6.69 4.93 14.29
C ASN A 173 -6.28 4.18 13.01
N LEU A 174 -5.28 3.29 13.09
CA LEU A 174 -4.86 2.45 11.96
C LEU A 174 -5.97 1.46 11.55
N GLU A 175 -6.69 0.91 12.52
CA GLU A 175 -7.76 -0.06 12.32
C GLU A 175 -9.13 0.60 12.11
N ARG A 176 -9.18 1.93 11.97
CA ARG A 176 -10.44 2.71 11.87
C ARG A 176 -11.34 2.28 10.71
N GLY A 177 -10.81 1.60 9.68
CA GLY A 177 -11.61 1.02 8.58
C GLY A 177 -12.24 -0.34 8.91
N MET A 178 -11.77 -1.03 9.95
CA MET A 178 -12.34 -2.29 10.45
C MET A 178 -13.41 -2.02 11.52
N ILE A 179 -14.36 -1.11 11.22
CA ILE A 179 -15.36 -0.68 12.18
C ILE A 179 -16.25 -1.86 12.55
N VAL A 180 -15.98 -2.47 13.70
CA VAL A 180 -16.92 -3.38 14.36
C VAL A 180 -18.17 -2.55 14.69
N PRO A 181 -19.37 -2.97 14.28
CA PRO A 181 -20.61 -2.29 14.65
C PRO A 181 -20.65 -2.00 16.14
N HIS A 182 -21.05 -0.77 16.50
CA HIS A 182 -21.01 -0.29 17.88
C HIS A 182 -21.70 -1.27 18.85
N ASP A 183 -22.82 -1.85 18.44
CA ASP A 183 -23.58 -2.81 19.25
C ASP A 183 -22.77 -4.08 19.55
N ILE A 184 -22.04 -4.61 18.56
CA ILE A 184 -21.17 -5.79 18.73
C ILE A 184 -20.00 -5.49 19.66
N PHE A 185 -19.45 -4.26 19.59
CA PHE A 185 -18.38 -3.83 20.49
C PHE A 185 -18.89 -3.69 21.92
N ILE A 186 -20.05 -3.07 22.12
CA ILE A 186 -20.69 -2.91 23.44
C ILE A 186 -21.04 -4.27 24.05
N ASP A 187 -21.57 -5.20 23.25
CA ASP A 187 -21.86 -6.56 23.71
C ASP A 187 -20.59 -7.31 24.13
N ARG A 188 -19.54 -7.29 23.30
CA ARG A 188 -18.24 -7.89 23.66
C ARG A 188 -17.64 -7.26 24.90
N LEU A 189 -17.73 -5.94 25.05
CA LEU A 189 -17.21 -5.23 26.20
C LEU A 189 -18.01 -5.55 27.47
N GLY A 190 -19.34 -5.65 27.37
CA GLY A 190 -20.22 -6.07 28.44
C GLY A 190 -19.93 -7.50 28.91
N ASP A 191 -19.53 -8.38 28.01
CA ASP A 191 -19.20 -9.77 28.36
C ASP A 191 -17.81 -9.92 29.04
N THR A 192 -16.98 -8.87 29.08
CA THR A 192 -15.70 -8.91 29.80
C THR A 192 -15.85 -8.92 31.33
N SER A 193 -16.91 -8.32 31.87
CA SER A 193 -17.23 -8.43 33.30
C SER A 193 -18.68 -8.07 33.63
N THR A 194 -19.20 -8.66 34.70
CA THR A 194 -20.54 -8.39 35.21
C THR A 194 -20.76 -6.93 35.61
N GLU A 195 -19.73 -6.28 36.15
CA GLU A 195 -19.76 -4.86 36.52
C GLU A 195 -19.82 -3.96 35.28
N MET A 196 -19.04 -4.29 34.24
CA MET A 196 -19.06 -3.55 32.98
C MET A 196 -20.41 -3.66 32.28
N LYS A 197 -21.00 -4.86 32.24
CA LYS A 197 -22.36 -5.08 31.72
C LYS A 197 -23.40 -4.22 32.43
N ARG A 198 -23.30 -4.11 33.76
CA ARG A 198 -24.21 -3.27 34.56
C ARG A 198 -24.05 -1.78 34.26
N MET A 199 -22.83 -1.31 34.01
CA MET A 199 -22.56 0.10 33.70
C MET A 199 -22.94 0.51 32.27
N LEU A 200 -23.01 -0.45 31.33
CA LEU A 200 -23.38 -0.19 29.93
C LEU A 200 -24.90 -0.23 29.69
N ILE A 201 -25.67 -0.91 30.55
CA ILE A 201 -27.15 -1.04 30.48
C ILE A 201 -27.84 -0.03 31.43
N GLY A 202 -27.07 0.85 32.08
CA GLY A 202 -27.54 1.85 33.04
C GLY A 202 -28.12 3.10 32.39
#